data_AF-A0A7W0L145-F1
#
_entry.id   AF-A0A7W0L145-F1
#
_cell.length_a   1.000
_cell.length_b   1.000
_cell.length_c   1.000
_cell.angle_alpha   90.00
_cell.angle_beta   90.00
_cell.angle_gamma   90.00
#
_symmetry.space_group_name_H-M   'P 1'
#
loop_
_entity.id
_entity.type
_entity.pdbx_description
1 polymer ?
#
loop_
_entity_poly.entity_id
_entity_poly.type
_entity_poly.pdbx_seq_one_letter_code
_entity_poly.pdbx_strand_id
1 'polypeptide(L)'
;MTKQTAGVLAWLALGCVVLSVGAAEAFSVANGSGVDPFAIASLSFPVVGALIASRQPRNALGWVMLGVGVGWGFGALLGIYSRYGLTIRPGSLPRPDIALALSEPGWIP
;
A
#
# COMPACT_ATOMS: atom_id res chain seq x y z
N MET A 1 22.14 9.12 -10.19
CA MET A 1 20.72 9.50 -10.36
C MET A 1 20.65 11.00 -10.63
N THR A 2 20.12 11.41 -11.77
CA THR A 2 19.82 12.83 -12.04
C THR A 2 18.65 13.26 -11.17
N LYS A 3 18.58 14.52 -10.71
CA LYS A 3 17.50 15.00 -9.83
C LYS A 3 16.09 14.70 -10.40
N GLN A 4 15.95 14.66 -11.72
CA GLN A 4 14.70 14.29 -12.42
C GLN A 4 14.30 12.82 -12.24
N THR A 5 15.23 11.86 -12.33
CA THR A 5 14.88 10.43 -12.23
C THR A 5 14.39 10.05 -10.83
N ALA A 6 14.98 10.67 -9.80
CA ALA A 6 14.56 10.46 -8.41
C ALA A 6 13.15 11.02 -8.14
N GLY A 7 12.82 12.19 -8.72
CA GLY A 7 11.48 12.76 -8.63
C GLY A 7 10.41 11.88 -9.28
N VAL A 8 10.68 11.36 -10.48
CA VAL A 8 9.76 10.45 -11.19
C VAL A 8 9.53 9.18 -10.40
N LEU A 9 10.59 8.56 -9.86
CA LEU A 9 10.47 7.36 -9.02
C LEU A 9 9.64 7.60 -7.75
N ALA A 10 9.85 8.71 -7.05
CA ALA A 10 9.10 9.06 -5.86
C ALA A 10 7.60 9.23 -6.14
N TRP A 11 7.25 9.89 -7.25
CA TRP A 11 5.86 10.08 -7.66
C TRP A 11 5.20 8.80 -8.19
N LEU A 12 5.94 7.95 -8.92
CA LEU A 12 5.44 6.64 -9.34
C LEU A 12 5.18 5.73 -8.14
N ALA A 13 6.08 5.72 -7.16
CA ALA A 13 5.89 4.97 -5.92
C ALA A 13 4.65 5.46 -5.16
N LEU A 14 4.47 6.78 -5.03
CA LEU A 14 3.25 7.34 -4.43
C LEU A 14 1.99 6.96 -5.21
N GLY A 15 2.03 7.07 -6.55
CA GLY A 15 0.91 6.67 -7.41
C GLY A 15 0.54 5.21 -7.20
N CYS A 16 1.53 4.32 -7.09
CA CYS A 16 1.30 2.90 -6.81
C CYS A 16 0.66 2.68 -5.44
N VAL A 17 1.08 3.40 -4.41
CA VAL A 17 0.48 3.34 -3.06
C VAL A 17 -0.98 3.80 -3.09
N VAL A 18 -1.25 4.96 -3.70
CA VAL A 18 -2.60 5.51 -3.81
C VAL A 18 -3.53 4.58 -4.58
N LEU A 19 -3.05 3.98 -5.68
CA LEU A 19 -3.81 3.00 -6.45
C LEU A 19 -4.10 1.74 -5.62
N SER A 20 -3.13 1.23 -4.87
CA SER A 20 -3.29 0.03 -4.05
C SER A 20 -4.30 0.25 -2.93
N VAL A 21 -4.20 1.37 -2.22
CA VAL A 21 -5.15 1.74 -1.15
C VAL A 21 -6.54 2.00 -1.75
N GLY A 22 -6.63 2.75 -2.85
CA GLY A 22 -7.91 3.00 -3.54
C GLY A 22 -8.59 1.72 -4.01
N ALA A 23 -7.82 0.75 -4.53
CA ALA A 23 -8.35 -0.56 -4.91
C ALA A 23 -8.85 -1.35 -3.69
N ALA A 24 -8.13 -1.29 -2.57
CA ALA A 24 -8.54 -1.94 -1.32
C ALA A 24 -9.84 -1.36 -0.77
N GLU A 25 -9.96 -0.04 -0.71
CA GLU A 25 -11.17 0.63 -0.24
C GLU A 25 -12.35 0.39 -1.19
N ALA A 26 -12.13 0.45 -2.51
CA ALA A 26 -13.16 0.12 -3.49
C ALA A 26 -13.64 -1.33 -3.34
N PHE A 27 -12.72 -2.27 -3.09
CA PHE A 27 -13.04 -3.66 -2.81
C PHE A 27 -13.78 -3.83 -1.48
N SER A 28 -13.39 -3.09 -0.44
CA SER A 28 -14.07 -3.06 0.86
C SER A 28 -15.54 -2.64 0.69
N VAL A 29 -15.75 -1.50 0.03
CA VAL A 29 -17.09 -0.95 -0.27
C VAL A 29 -17.92 -1.89 -1.14
N ALA A 30 -17.33 -2.48 -2.18
CA ALA A 30 -18.02 -3.44 -3.05
C ALA A 30 -18.48 -4.70 -2.31
N ASN A 31 -17.86 -5.04 -1.17
CA ASN A 31 -18.20 -6.18 -0.34
C ASN A 31 -19.03 -5.80 0.90
N GLY A 32 -19.64 -4.62 0.91
CA GLY A 32 -20.57 -4.18 1.96
C GLY A 32 -19.90 -3.58 3.20
N SER A 33 -18.59 -3.38 3.17
CA SER A 33 -17.86 -2.66 4.22
C SER A 33 -17.80 -1.15 3.92
N GLY A 34 -17.44 -0.33 4.91
CA GLY A 34 -17.23 1.10 4.70
C GLY A 34 -15.82 1.41 4.17
N VAL A 35 -15.57 2.70 3.94
CA VAL A 35 -14.21 3.21 3.73
C VAL A 35 -13.52 3.33 5.08
N ASP A 36 -12.30 2.81 5.21
CA ASP A 36 -11.50 2.93 6.44
C ASP A 36 -10.85 4.33 6.53
N PRO A 37 -11.25 5.17 7.52
CA PRO A 37 -10.64 6.48 7.70
C PRO A 37 -9.14 6.41 8.02
N PHE A 38 -8.69 5.32 8.65
CA PHE A 38 -7.28 5.11 8.97
C PHE A 38 -6.46 4.88 7.70
N ALA A 39 -6.98 4.08 6.77
CA ALA A 39 -6.36 3.87 5.46
C ALA A 39 -6.19 5.20 4.70
N ILE A 40 -7.20 6.08 4.72
CA ILE A 40 -7.09 7.42 4.12
C ILE A 40 -6.04 8.26 4.84
N ALA A 41 -6.10 8.34 6.17
CA ALA A 41 -5.18 9.16 6.96
C ALA A 41 -3.72 8.73 6.75
N SER A 42 -3.48 7.43 6.58
CA SER A 42 -2.16 6.86 6.37
C SER A 42 -1.46 7.36 5.10
N LEU A 43 -2.21 7.77 4.07
CA LEU A 43 -1.66 8.33 2.83
C LEU A 43 -0.85 9.62 3.06
N SER A 44 -1.07 10.30 4.19
CA SER A 44 -0.28 11.47 4.59
C SER A 44 1.22 11.16 4.65
N PHE A 45 1.60 9.95 5.10
CA PHE A 45 3.01 9.53 5.20
C PHE A 45 3.72 9.41 3.84
N PRO A 46 3.23 8.60 2.88
CA PRO A 46 3.86 8.49 1.56
C PRO A 46 3.77 9.79 0.77
N VAL A 47 2.74 10.62 0.96
CA VAL A 47 2.66 11.95 0.33
C VAL A 47 3.80 12.84 0.80
N VAL A 48 4.04 12.91 2.11
CA VAL A 48 5.18 13.67 2.66
C VAL A 48 6.51 13.06 2.23
N GLY A 49 6.63 11.73 2.23
CA GLY A 49 7.82 11.02 1.75
C GLY A 49 8.16 11.35 0.30
N ALA A 50 7.16 11.34 -0.60
CA ALA A 50 7.32 11.67 -2.00
C ALA A 50 7.69 13.15 -2.22
N LEU A 51 7.11 14.05 -1.42
CA LEU A 51 7.47 15.47 -1.47
C LEU A 51 8.92 15.70 -1.04
N ILE A 52 9.38 15.03 0.01
CA ILE A 52 10.76 15.13 0.50
C ILE A 52 11.72 14.50 -0.51
N ALA A 53 11.44 13.28 -0.99
CA ALA A 53 12.30 12.56 -1.93
C ALA A 53 12.41 13.27 -3.30
N SER A 54 11.34 13.91 -3.77
CA SER A 54 11.35 14.67 -5.03
C SER A 54 12.14 15.98 -4.94
N ARG A 55 12.13 16.67 -3.80
CA ARG A 55 12.88 17.92 -3.59
C ARG A 55 14.33 17.68 -3.13
N GLN A 56 14.56 16.64 -2.34
CA GLN A 56 15.86 16.30 -1.76
C GLN A 56 16.14 14.80 -1.93
N PRO A 57 16.56 14.34 -3.12
CA PRO A 57 16.76 12.92 -3.41
C PRO A 57 17.88 12.26 -2.57
N ARG A 58 18.76 13.07 -1.95
CA ARG A 58 19.80 12.60 -1.01
C ARG A 58 19.27 12.35 0.41
N ASN A 59 18.04 12.75 0.73
CA ASN A 59 17.48 12.58 2.05
C ASN A 59 16.87 11.16 2.19
N ALA A 60 17.57 10.30 2.92
CA ALA A 60 17.14 8.92 3.17
C ALA A 60 15.78 8.84 3.88
N LEU A 61 15.44 9.83 4.71
CA LEU A 61 14.23 9.84 5.51
C LEU A 61 12.96 9.97 4.65
N GLY A 62 13.03 10.75 3.55
CA GLY A 62 11.94 10.86 2.58
C GLY A 62 11.64 9.53 1.88
N TRP A 63 12.69 8.77 1.54
CA TRP A 63 12.55 7.43 0.98
C TRP A 63 12.01 6.42 1.98
N VAL A 64 12.39 6.51 3.26
CA VAL A 64 11.85 5.65 4.32
C VAL A 64 10.35 5.89 4.50
N MET A 65 9.91 7.16 4.57
CA MET A 65 8.47 7.47 4.67
C MET A 65 7.68 6.97 3.46
N LEU A 66 8.26 7.07 2.26
CA LEU A 66 7.69 6.47 1.05
C LEU A 66 7.62 4.94 1.13
N GLY A 67 8.70 4.31 1.60
CA GLY A 67 8.80 2.86 1.77
C GLY A 67 7.78 2.30 2.74
N VAL A 68 7.47 3.01 3.83
CA VAL A 68 6.41 2.64 4.77
C VAL A 68 5.05 2.60 4.07
N GLY A 69 4.72 3.62 3.27
CA GLY A 69 3.49 3.63 2.49
C GLY A 69 3.42 2.52 1.45
N VAL A 70 4.54 2.18 0.80
CA VAL A 70 4.64 1.03 -0.12
C VAL A 70 4.37 -0.29 0.62
N GLY A 71 4.94 -0.47 1.82
CA GLY A 71 4.70 -1.65 2.65
C GLY A 71 3.22 -1.80 3.00
N TRP A 72 2.55 -0.70 3.35
CA TRP A 72 1.11 -0.71 3.63
C TRP A 72 0.27 -1.02 2.39
N GLY A 73 0.59 -0.40 1.25
CA GLY A 73 -0.09 -0.70 -0.01
C GLY A 73 0.04 -2.18 -0.41
N PHE A 74 1.22 -2.76 -0.19
CA PHE A 74 1.45 -4.19 -0.43
C PHE A 74 0.63 -5.09 0.50
N GLY A 75 0.57 -4.77 1.80
CA GLY A 75 -0.30 -5.48 2.75
C GLY A 75 -1.78 -5.42 2.35
N ALA A 76 -2.25 -4.24 1.90
CA ALA A 76 -3.62 -4.07 1.42
C ALA A 76 -3.92 -4.97 0.20
N LEU A 77 -3.01 -5.07 -0.76
CA LEU A 77 -3.17 -5.97 -1.92
C LEU A 77 -3.24 -7.44 -1.51
N LEU A 78 -2.36 -7.87 -0.60
CA LEU A 78 -2.37 -9.23 -0.07
C LEU A 78 -3.67 -9.52 0.70
N GLY A 79 -4.20 -8.54 1.46
CA GLY A 79 -5.49 -8.67 2.14
C GLY A 79 -6.65 -8.89 1.17
N ILE A 80 -6.71 -8.13 0.07
CA ILE A 80 -7.71 -8.33 -1.01
C ILE A 80 -7.58 -9.73 -1.61
N TYR A 81 -6.35 -10.13 -1.95
CA TYR A 81 -6.06 -11.43 -2.55
C TYR A 81 -6.53 -12.58 -1.66
N SER A 82 -6.20 -12.49 -0.38
CA SER A 82 -6.53 -13.50 0.62
C SER A 82 -8.05 -13.60 0.82
N ARG A 83 -8.71 -12.45 1.00
CA ARG A 83 -10.17 -12.38 1.18
C ARG A 83 -10.91 -12.88 -0.06
N TYR A 84 -10.42 -12.58 -1.26
CA TYR A 84 -11.00 -13.10 -2.48
C TYR A 84 -10.88 -14.63 -2.55
N GLY A 85 -9.69 -15.18 -2.27
CA GLY A 85 -9.39 -16.61 -2.40
C GLY A 85 -9.90 -17.50 -1.27
N LEU A 86 -10.18 -16.92 -0.09
CA LEU A 86 -10.68 -17.64 1.09
C LEU A 86 -12.17 -17.42 1.36
N THR A 87 -12.70 -16.21 1.09
CA THR A 87 -14.06 -15.84 1.49
C THR A 87 -15.02 -15.69 0.31
N ILE A 88 -14.60 -15.01 -0.76
CA ILE A 88 -15.51 -14.69 -1.88
C ILE A 88 -15.59 -15.83 -2.89
N ARG A 89 -14.44 -16.38 -3.30
CA ARG A 89 -14.34 -17.53 -4.20
C ARG A 89 -13.29 -18.53 -3.66
N PRO A 90 -13.68 -19.35 -2.68
CA PRO A 90 -12.79 -20.35 -2.09
C PRO A 90 -12.15 -21.24 -3.16
N GLY A 91 -10.82 -21.38 -3.14
CA GLY A 91 -10.06 -22.26 -4.05
C GLY A 91 -9.80 -21.71 -5.45
N SER A 92 -10.22 -20.46 -5.75
CA SER A 92 -9.97 -19.82 -7.05
C SER A 92 -8.56 -19.29 -7.24
N LEU A 93 -7.85 -19.00 -6.14
CA LEU A 93 -6.52 -18.43 -6.13
C LEU A 93 -5.52 -19.42 -5.51
N PRO A 94 -4.27 -19.49 -6.02
CA PRO A 94 -3.24 -20.30 -5.41
C PRO A 94 -2.77 -19.73 -4.07
N ARG A 95 -2.84 -20.54 -3.01
CA ARG A 95 -2.29 -20.25 -1.67
C ARG A 95 -2.66 -18.87 -1.09
N PRO A 96 -3.95 -18.52 -0.99
CA PRO A 96 -4.39 -17.26 -0.39
C PRO A 96 -4.15 -17.20 1.13
N ASP A 97 -3.88 -18.34 1.77
CA ASP A 97 -3.45 -18.49 3.15
C ASP A 97 -2.06 -17.89 3.43
N ILE A 98 -1.11 -18.07 2.51
CA ILE A 98 0.22 -17.44 2.64
C ILE A 98 0.12 -15.94 2.47
N ALA A 99 -0.69 -15.48 1.51
CA ALA A 99 -0.96 -14.06 1.33
C ALA A 99 -1.59 -13.45 2.58
N LEU A 100 -2.46 -14.19 3.27
CA LEU A 100 -3.07 -13.75 4.52
C LEU A 100 -2.01 -13.54 5.59
N ALA A 101 -1.16 -14.54 5.81
CA ALA A 101 -0.07 -14.49 6.78
C ALA A 101 0.94 -13.37 6.52
N LEU A 102 1.14 -12.99 5.25
CA LEU A 102 2.00 -11.86 4.87
C LEU A 102 1.28 -10.50 4.97
N SER A 103 -0.05 -10.49 4.88
CA SER A 103 -0.88 -9.28 4.98
C SER A 103 -1.14 -8.86 6.42
N GLU A 104 -1.22 -9.82 7.33
CA GLU A 104 -1.29 -9.59 8.76
C GLU A 104 0.08 -9.05 9.20
N PRO A 105 0.21 -7.75 9.49
CA PRO A 105 1.46 -7.24 10.02
C PRO A 105 1.71 -8.01 11.32
N GLY A 106 2.88 -8.65 11.47
CA GLY A 106 3.28 -9.38 12.68
C GLY A 106 3.39 -8.51 13.95
N TRP A 107 2.81 -7.31 13.94
CA TRP A 107 2.47 -6.49 15.09
C TRP A 107 1.22 -7.06 15.78
N ILE A 108 1.35 -8.31 16.23
CA ILE A 108 0.41 -8.99 17.12
C ILE A 108 1.16 -9.13 18.45
N PRO A 109 0.64 -8.65 19.60
CA PRO A 109 0.96 -9.27 20.88
C PRO A 109 0.47 -10.72 20.91
#